data_AF-A0A1B6FEU0-F1
#
_entry.id   AF-A0A1B6FEU0-F1
#
_cell.length_a   1.000
_cell.length_b   1.000
_cell.length_c   1.000
_cell.angle_alpha   90.00
_cell.angle_beta   90.00
_cell.angle_gamma   90.00
#
_symmetry.space_group_name_H-M   'P 1'
#
loop_
_entity.id
_entity.type
_entity.pdbx_description
1 polymer ?
#
loop_
_entity_poly.entity_id
_entity_poly.type
_entity_poly.pdbx_seq_one_letter_code
_entity_poly.pdbx_strand_id
1 'polypeptide(L)'
;CFSGFYKCERLRLQLMLDKLEMEFVGHPHCGLDDATNIAHLLIRMIKDGAAIDINERITLRYKLDPPTHTNENTANTSNKSSWPVKPLYTDGQTRTYSQALRDKQRAADTMSSLKADLQRHHIQASS
;
A
#
# COMPACT_ATOMS: atom_id res chain seq x y z
N CYS A 1 16.93 0.14 2.98
CA CYS A 1 17.20 -0.07 1.54
C CYS A 1 18.69 -0.41 1.32
N PHE A 2 19.05 -1.09 0.24
CA PHE A 2 20.42 -1.61 0.00
C PHE A 2 21.51 -0.54 0.05
N SER A 3 21.35 0.53 -0.73
CA SER A 3 22.33 1.63 -0.81
C SER A 3 22.58 2.29 0.55
N GLY A 4 21.52 2.51 1.33
CA GLY A 4 21.62 3.09 2.66
C GLY A 4 22.31 2.19 3.69
N PHE A 5 22.19 0.87 3.55
CA PHE A 5 22.81 -0.11 4.44
C PHE A 5 24.29 -0.31 4.12
N TYR A 6 24.63 -0.61 2.86
CA TYR A 6 26.02 -0.84 2.43
C TYR A 6 26.79 0.44 2.05
N LYS A 7 26.21 1.62 2.31
CA LYS A 7 26.81 2.95 2.07
C LYS A 7 27.38 3.09 0.65
N CYS A 8 26.57 2.74 -0.34
CA CYS A 8 26.94 2.87 -1.75
C CYS A 8 25.89 3.68 -2.52
N GLU A 9 26.20 4.01 -3.78
CA GLU A 9 25.24 4.61 -4.70
C GLU A 9 24.06 3.66 -5.02
N ARG A 10 23.05 4.17 -5.72
CA ARG A 10 21.91 3.36 -6.16
C ARG A 10 22.38 2.41 -7.27
N LEU A 11 22.22 1.11 -7.03
CA LEU A 11 22.63 0.06 -7.95
C LEU A 11 21.42 -0.64 -8.59
N ARG A 12 21.64 -1.21 -9.78
CA ARG A 12 20.73 -2.19 -10.41
C ARG A 12 20.95 -3.59 -9.80
N LEU A 13 19.97 -4.47 -9.92
CA LEU A 13 19.98 -5.81 -9.30
C LEU A 13 21.29 -6.58 -9.52
N GLN A 14 21.77 -6.67 -10.77
CA GLN A 14 23.03 -7.36 -11.07
C GLN A 14 24.22 -6.79 -10.27
N LEU A 15 24.39 -5.47 -10.23
CA LEU A 15 25.50 -4.85 -9.50
C LEU A 15 25.38 -5.03 -7.97
N MET A 16 24.15 -5.16 -7.46
CA MET A 16 23.91 -5.46 -6.05
C MET A 16 24.37 -6.89 -5.73
N LEU A 17 24.11 -7.85 -6.63
CA LEU A 17 24.57 -9.23 -6.53
C LEU A 17 26.10 -9.30 -6.64
N ASP A 18 26.68 -8.66 -7.67
CA ASP A 18 28.13 -8.61 -7.88
C ASP A 18 28.87 -8.06 -6.65
N LYS A 19 28.31 -7.01 -6.02
CA LYS A 19 28.89 -6.39 -4.80
C LYS A 19 28.91 -7.34 -3.59
N LEU A 20 27.98 -8.28 -3.52
CA LEU A 20 27.90 -9.29 -2.45
C LEU A 20 28.46 -10.64 -2.89
N GLU A 21 29.16 -10.69 -4.03
CA GLU A 21 29.75 -11.90 -4.61
C GLU A 21 28.70 -13.01 -4.81
N MET A 22 27.49 -12.60 -5.22
CA MET A 22 26.38 -13.49 -5.55
C MET A 22 26.19 -13.53 -7.07
N GLU A 23 25.83 -14.70 -7.59
CA GLU A 23 25.47 -14.84 -9.00
C GLU A 23 23.96 -14.71 -9.21
N PHE A 24 23.57 -14.20 -10.38
CA PHE A 24 22.17 -14.21 -10.80
C PHE A 24 21.78 -15.61 -11.24
N VAL A 25 20.66 -16.13 -10.70
CA VAL A 25 20.12 -17.44 -11.08
C VAL A 25 18.87 -17.27 -11.94
N GLY A 26 18.81 -17.97 -13.08
CA GLY A 26 17.66 -17.94 -14.00
C GLY A 26 17.85 -16.98 -15.17
N HIS A 27 16.75 -16.48 -15.73
CA HIS A 27 16.75 -15.56 -16.86
C HIS A 27 16.53 -14.10 -16.42
N PRO A 28 17.43 -13.17 -16.75
CA PRO A 28 17.21 -11.75 -16.52
C PRO A 28 15.91 -11.29 -17.16
N HIS A 29 15.19 -10.38 -16.48
CA HIS A 29 13.90 -9.84 -16.93
C HIS A 29 12.73 -10.85 -16.92
N CYS A 30 12.94 -12.07 -16.41
CA CYS A 30 11.86 -12.94 -15.98
C CYS A 30 11.42 -12.51 -14.57
N GLY A 31 10.19 -12.03 -14.43
CA GLY A 31 9.71 -11.47 -13.15
C GLY A 31 9.82 -12.42 -11.96
N LEU A 32 9.65 -13.73 -12.18
CA LEU A 32 9.82 -14.76 -11.13
C LEU A 32 11.29 -14.92 -10.72
N ASP A 33 12.19 -14.98 -11.69
CA ASP A 33 13.63 -15.14 -11.44
C ASP A 33 14.18 -13.86 -10.78
N ASP A 34 13.80 -12.68 -11.28
CA ASP A 34 14.17 -11.40 -10.67
C ASP A 34 13.68 -11.31 -9.21
N ALA A 35 12.43 -11.68 -8.93
CA ALA A 35 11.88 -11.71 -7.57
C ALA A 35 12.63 -12.69 -6.66
N THR A 36 13.01 -13.85 -7.18
CA THR A 36 13.78 -14.86 -6.43
C THR A 36 15.18 -14.35 -6.07
N ASN A 37 15.88 -13.71 -7.02
CA ASN A 37 17.18 -13.10 -6.75
C ASN A 37 17.09 -11.93 -5.75
N ILE A 38 16.04 -11.10 -5.85
CA ILE A 38 15.76 -10.05 -4.86
C ILE A 38 15.52 -10.65 -3.47
N ALA A 39 14.80 -11.78 -3.37
CA ALA A 39 14.58 -12.47 -2.10
C ALA A 39 15.88 -13.01 -1.49
N HIS A 40 16.76 -13.62 -2.30
CA HIS A 40 18.07 -14.05 -1.84
C HIS A 40 18.95 -12.89 -1.37
N LEU A 41 18.94 -11.78 -2.10
CA LEU A 41 19.64 -10.56 -1.70
C LEU A 41 19.10 -10.03 -0.36
N LEU A 42 17.78 -10.01 -0.18
CA LEU A 42 17.14 -9.60 1.07
C LEU A 42 17.54 -10.51 2.24
N ILE A 43 17.55 -11.83 2.05
CA ILE A 43 18.01 -12.78 3.06
C ILE A 43 19.46 -12.49 3.43
N ARG A 44 20.33 -12.22 2.45
CA ARG A 44 21.72 -11.85 2.72
C ARG A 44 21.83 -10.56 3.52
N MET A 45 21.08 -9.52 3.15
CA MET A 45 21.03 -8.27 3.91
C MET A 45 20.62 -8.48 5.37
N ILE A 46 19.60 -9.31 5.62
CA ILE A 46 19.15 -9.62 6.99
C ILE A 46 20.27 -10.32 7.76
N LYS A 47 20.96 -11.30 7.15
CA LYS A 47 22.10 -11.99 7.79
C LYS A 47 23.25 -11.06 8.11
N ASP A 48 23.49 -10.05 7.28
CA ASP A 48 24.51 -9.02 7.50
C ASP A 48 24.08 -7.99 8.57
N GLY A 49 22.85 -8.07 9.09
CA GLY A 49 22.34 -7.22 10.18
C GLY A 49 21.48 -6.05 9.72
N ALA A 50 20.97 -6.04 8.49
CA ALA A 50 20.08 -5.00 8.02
C ALA A 50 18.71 -5.06 8.70
N ALA A 51 18.27 -3.92 9.25
CA ALA A 51 16.88 -3.72 9.65
C ALA A 51 16.02 -3.41 8.39
N ILE A 52 14.97 -4.19 8.18
CA ILE A 52 14.11 -4.08 6.99
C ILE A 52 12.83 -3.33 7.35
N ASP A 53 12.72 -2.11 6.85
CA ASP A 53 11.56 -1.23 7.02
C ASP A 53 10.96 -0.80 5.68
N ILE A 54 9.68 -0.41 5.72
CA ILE A 54 8.99 0.19 4.57
C ILE A 54 9.53 1.60 4.33
N ASN A 55 10.27 1.78 3.24
CA ASN A 55 10.92 3.04 2.88
C ASN A 55 10.15 3.90 1.86
N GLU A 56 9.23 3.32 1.10
CA GLU A 56 8.51 3.98 0.00
C GLU A 56 7.00 3.78 0.09
N ARG A 57 6.23 4.81 -0.28
CA ARG A 57 4.76 4.82 -0.24
C ARG A 57 4.20 5.65 -1.39
N ILE A 58 3.13 5.15 -2.01
CA ILE A 58 2.38 5.90 -3.03
C ILE A 58 1.39 6.82 -2.33
N THR A 59 1.40 8.10 -2.70
CA THR A 59 0.41 9.10 -2.25
C THR A 59 -0.37 9.61 -3.45
N LEU A 60 -1.70 9.64 -3.36
CA LEU A 60 -2.54 10.21 -4.41
C LEU A 60 -2.40 11.73 -4.37
N ARG A 61 -1.63 12.29 -5.29
CA ARG A 61 -1.64 13.73 -5.59
C ARG A 61 -2.65 13.97 -6.70
N TYR A 62 -3.93 14.03 -6.36
CA TYR A 62 -4.87 14.68 -7.25
C TYR A 62 -4.54 16.18 -7.19
N LYS A 63 -4.07 16.76 -8.31
CA LYS A 63 -4.25 18.20 -8.51
C LYS A 63 -5.76 18.38 -8.62
N LEU A 64 -6.41 18.86 -7.57
CA LEU A 64 -7.64 19.60 -7.81
C LEU A 64 -7.18 20.80 -8.62
N ASP A 65 -7.36 20.78 -9.94
CA ASP A 65 -7.50 22.04 -10.64
C ASP A 65 -8.64 22.77 -9.89
N PRO A 66 -8.42 23.99 -9.38
CA PRO A 66 -9.44 24.69 -8.62
C PRO A 66 -10.71 24.74 -9.48
N PRO A 67 -11.91 24.57 -8.89
CA PRO A 67 -13.13 24.60 -9.66
C PRO A 67 -13.22 25.97 -10.35
N THR A 68 -12.90 26.00 -11.64
CA THR A 68 -13.26 27.11 -12.51
C THR A 68 -14.77 27.13 -12.51
N HIS A 69 -15.34 28.08 -11.77
CA HIS A 69 -16.73 28.46 -11.92
C HIS A 69 -16.91 28.97 -13.36
N THR A 70 -17.23 28.08 -14.28
CA THR A 70 -17.81 28.45 -15.57
C THR A 70 -19.30 28.25 -15.47
N ASN A 71 -19.95 29.34 -15.09
CA ASN A 71 -21.33 29.69 -15.38
C ASN A 71 -21.78 29.13 -16.74
N GLU A 72 -22.90 28.42 -16.69
CA GLU A 72 -23.57 27.77 -17.81
C GLU A 72 -23.96 28.77 -18.90
N ASN A 73 -23.55 28.49 -20.14
CA ASN A 73 -24.38 28.61 -21.35
C ASN A 73 -23.50 28.40 -22.58
N THR A 74 -23.78 27.33 -23.34
CA THR A 74 -23.96 27.31 -24.80
C THR A 74 -23.78 25.86 -25.28
N ALA A 75 -24.85 25.30 -25.80
CA ALA A 75 -24.84 24.05 -26.55
C ALA A 75 -23.86 24.14 -27.73
N ASN A 76 -22.90 23.21 -27.84
CA ASN A 76 -22.68 22.47 -29.09
C ASN A 76 -21.54 21.42 -29.01
N THR A 77 -21.88 20.25 -29.57
CA THR A 77 -21.06 19.34 -30.40
C THR A 77 -19.80 18.64 -29.89
N SER A 78 -19.81 17.34 -30.20
CA SER A 78 -18.73 16.44 -30.61
C SER A 78 -17.77 15.84 -29.57
N ASN A 79 -17.99 14.55 -29.31
CA ASN A 79 -17.02 13.49 -29.07
C ASN A 79 -15.68 13.87 -28.41
N LYS A 80 -15.63 13.67 -27.10
CA LYS A 80 -14.48 13.00 -26.47
C LYS A 80 -15.04 11.82 -25.71
N SER A 81 -14.48 10.64 -25.90
CA SER A 81 -14.67 9.48 -25.03
C SER A 81 -14.10 9.83 -23.65
N SER A 82 -14.87 10.62 -22.91
CA SER A 82 -14.69 10.87 -21.49
C SER A 82 -15.19 9.60 -20.82
N TRP A 83 -14.27 8.67 -20.54
CA TRP A 83 -14.58 7.61 -19.58
C TRP A 83 -15.17 8.28 -18.34
N PRO A 84 -16.37 7.89 -17.87
CA PRO A 84 -16.91 8.48 -16.67
C PRO A 84 -16.02 8.00 -15.53
N VAL A 85 -15.03 8.82 -15.17
CA VAL A 85 -14.23 8.62 -13.97
C VAL A 85 -15.16 8.95 -12.82
N LYS A 86 -15.98 7.97 -12.42
CA LYS A 86 -16.67 8.03 -11.13
C LYS A 86 -15.56 8.02 -10.09
N PRO A 87 -15.44 9.04 -9.22
CA PRO A 87 -14.50 8.99 -8.14
C PRO A 87 -14.80 7.72 -7.35
N LEU A 88 -13.84 6.78 -7.29
CA LEU A 88 -14.03 5.57 -6.48
C LEU A 88 -14.02 5.89 -4.98
N TYR A 89 -13.83 7.16 -4.61
CA TYR A 89 -13.96 7.71 -3.28
C TYR A 89 -14.58 9.11 -3.37
N THR A 90 -15.73 9.31 -2.73
CA THR A 90 -16.30 10.65 -2.50
C THR A 90 -15.53 11.36 -1.38
N ASP A 91 -15.39 12.67 -1.52
CA ASP A 91 -14.44 13.59 -0.86
C ASP A 91 -14.59 13.78 0.68
N GLY A 92 -14.97 12.73 1.41
CA GLY A 92 -15.16 12.75 2.86
C GLY A 92 -14.49 11.61 3.61
N GLN A 93 -13.70 10.76 2.94
CA GLN A 93 -13.17 9.53 3.54
C GLN A 93 -11.66 9.31 3.29
N THR A 94 -10.82 10.32 3.44
CA THR A 94 -9.37 10.08 3.41
C THR A 94 -8.89 9.48 4.72
N ARG A 95 -9.23 8.21 5.01
CA ARG A 95 -8.61 7.44 6.09
C ARG A 95 -7.28 6.91 5.60
N THR A 96 -6.21 7.21 6.33
CA THR A 96 -4.94 6.52 6.09
C THR A 96 -5.12 5.02 6.32
N TYR A 97 -4.35 4.19 5.62
CA TYR A 97 -4.42 2.72 5.76
C TYR A 97 -4.29 2.27 7.23
N SER A 98 -3.42 2.92 8.00
CA SER A 98 -3.25 2.63 9.43
C SER A 98 -4.47 3.03 10.27
N GLN A 99 -5.17 4.11 9.94
CA GLN A 99 -6.44 4.47 10.60
C GLN A 99 -7.54 3.47 10.25
N ALA A 100 -7.66 3.07 8.99
CA ALA A 100 -8.65 2.07 8.57
C ALA A 100 -8.47 0.72 9.28
N LEU A 101 -7.23 0.26 9.49
CA LEU A 101 -6.95 -0.96 10.27
C LEU A 101 -7.31 -0.82 11.75
N ARG A 102 -6.97 0.32 12.38
CA ARG A 102 -7.33 0.60 13.79
C ARG A 102 -8.84 0.65 14.00
N ASP A 103 -9.57 1.23 13.05
CA ASP A 103 -11.03 1.32 13.12
C ASP A 103 -11.68 -0.06 12.93
N LYS A 104 -11.14 -0.91 12.05
CA LYS A 104 -11.56 -2.30 11.91
C LYS A 104 -11.37 -3.10 13.19
N GLN A 105 -10.22 -2.95 13.84
CA GLN A 105 -9.96 -3.62 15.12
C GLN A 105 -10.92 -3.13 16.20
N ARG A 106 -11.10 -1.81 16.32
CA ARG A 106 -12.04 -1.23 17.29
C ARG A 106 -13.46 -1.75 17.08
N ALA A 107 -13.94 -1.82 15.84
CA ALA A 107 -15.28 -2.35 15.55
C ALA A 107 -15.43 -3.83 15.93
N ALA A 108 -14.39 -4.64 15.75
CA ALA A 108 -14.38 -6.03 16.19
C ALA A 108 -14.45 -6.15 17.72
N ASP A 109 -13.71 -5.29 18.43
CA ASP A 109 -13.71 -5.24 19.88
C ASP A 109 -15.08 -4.81 20.43
N THR A 110 -15.75 -3.82 19.81
CA THR A 110 -17.10 -3.41 20.21
C THR A 110 -18.12 -4.53 20.01
N MET A 111 -18.05 -5.24 18.87
CA MET A 111 -18.94 -6.37 18.60
C MET A 111 -18.71 -7.54 19.57
N SER A 112 -17.46 -7.76 19.98
CA SER A 112 -17.11 -8.74 21.01
C SER A 112 -17.72 -8.37 22.36
N SER A 113 -17.63 -7.09 22.76
CA SER A 113 -18.23 -6.60 24.00
C SER A 113 -19.75 -6.75 24.01
N LEU A 114 -20.42 -6.34 22.91
CA LEU A 114 -21.88 -6.48 22.76
C LEU A 114 -22.35 -7.94 22.86
N LYS A 115 -21.61 -8.88 22.27
CA LYS A 115 -21.91 -10.31 22.38
C LYS A 115 -21.76 -10.80 23.82
N ALA A 116 -20.72 -10.38 24.54
CA ALA A 116 -20.53 -10.74 25.94
C ALA A 116 -21.66 -10.19 26.83
N ASP A 117 -22.12 -8.97 26.57
CA ASP A 117 -23.26 -8.37 27.29
C ASP A 117 -24.58 -9.09 27.02
N LEU A 118 -24.86 -9.44 25.76
CA LEU A 118 -26.05 -10.23 25.41
C LEU A 118 -26.05 -11.58 26.14
N GLN A 119 -24.88 -12.24 26.21
CA GLN A 119 -24.75 -13.53 26.84
C GLN A 119 -24.91 -13.46 28.36
N ARG A 120 -24.43 -12.37 29.00
CA ARG A 120 -24.67 -12.09 30.42
C ARG A 120 -26.15 -11.90 30.74
N HIS A 121 -26.88 -11.15 29.91
CA HIS A 121 -28.31 -10.92 30.11
C HIS A 121 -29.16 -12.18 29.85
N HIS A 122 -28.75 -13.05 28.92
CA HIS A 122 -29.43 -14.33 28.70
C HIS A 122 -29.29 -15.29 29.89
N ILE A 123 -28.15 -15.26 30.59
CA ILE A 123 -27.91 -16.07 31.79
C ILE A 123 -28.76 -15.56 32.98
N GLN A 124 -28.93 -14.24 33.13
CA GLN A 124 -29.74 -13.65 34.22
C GLN A 124 -31.26 -13.80 34.03
N ALA A 125 -31.76 -13.91 32.81
CA ALA A 125 -33.19 -14.12 32.52
C ALA A 125 -33.65 -15.59 32.65
N SER A 126 -32.70 -16.50 32.92
CA SER A 126 -32.93 -17.95 33.00
C SER A 126 -32.82 -18.50 34.44
N SER A 127 -32.77 -17.63 35.45
CA SER A 127 -32.67 -17.96 36.88
C SER A 127 -33.94 -17.59 37.64
#